data_AF-A0A5J9UM18-F1
#
_entry.id   AF-A0A5J9UM18-F1
#
_cell.length_a   1.000
_cell.length_b   1.000
_cell.length_c   1.000
_cell.angle_alpha   90.00
_cell.angle_beta   90.00
_cell.angle_gamma   90.00
#
_symmetry.space_group_name_H-M   'P 1'
#
loop_
_entity.id
_entity.type
_entity.pdbx_description
1 polymer ?
#
loop_
_entity_poly.entity_id
_entity_poly.type
_entity_poly.pdbx_seq_one_letter_code
_entity_poly.pdbx_strand_id
1 'polypeptide(L)'
;MPRLGRTARRGLRRPPILLNDAGVRITEATADVELRGVMPMEPTPETQSLHPSRDGVDDDELLLVQVTRFKCGSYVMGYTLHHLVTDGHAIATSMIAFGHAT
;
A
#
# COMPACT_ATOMS: atom_id res chain seq x y z
N MET A 1 10.35 -5.38 16.51
CA MET A 1 9.65 -4.90 15.30
C MET A 1 8.96 -3.59 15.62
N PRO A 2 9.05 -2.55 14.78
CA PRO A 2 8.18 -1.39 14.92
C PRO A 2 6.72 -1.87 14.77
N ARG A 3 5.90 -1.50 15.74
CA ARG A 3 4.47 -1.82 15.81
C ARG A 3 3.72 -0.95 14.83
N LEU A 4 3.00 -1.52 13.85
CA LEU A 4 2.27 -0.69 12.89
C LEU A 4 1.10 0.00 13.61
N GLY A 5 0.93 1.28 13.31
CA GLY A 5 0.04 2.17 14.04
C GLY A 5 -1.05 2.81 13.20
N ARG A 6 -1.85 3.63 13.86
CA ARG A 6 -2.74 4.61 13.22
C ARG A 6 -2.28 6.02 13.56
N THR A 7 -2.70 7.03 12.79
CA THR A 7 -2.59 8.41 13.29
C THR A 7 -3.60 8.65 14.42
N ALA A 8 -3.23 9.46 15.44
CA ALA A 8 -4.19 9.88 16.45
C ALA A 8 -5.30 10.74 15.83
N ARG A 9 -6.51 10.71 16.44
CA ARG A 9 -7.71 11.44 15.98
C ARG A 9 -7.39 12.91 15.64
N ARG A 10 -7.99 13.39 14.54
CA ARG A 10 -7.83 14.76 14.01
C ARG A 10 -8.09 15.83 15.06
N GLY A 11 -7.25 16.87 15.04
CA GLY A 11 -7.36 18.05 15.92
C GLY A 11 -6.02 18.77 16.16
N LEU A 12 -4.91 18.07 15.94
CA LEU A 12 -3.55 18.61 16.02
C LEU A 12 -3.00 18.91 14.62
N ARG A 13 -2.21 19.98 14.46
CA ARG A 13 -1.47 20.26 13.21
C ARG A 13 -0.50 19.13 12.84
N ARG A 14 -0.04 18.36 13.83
CA ARG A 14 0.82 17.18 13.69
C ARG A 14 0.32 16.11 14.67
N PRO A 15 -0.61 15.24 14.26
CA PRO A 15 -1.08 14.17 15.13
C PRO A 15 0.06 13.18 15.41
N PRO A 16 0.22 12.69 16.65
CA PRO A 16 1.18 11.63 16.93
C PRO A 16 0.79 10.32 16.24
N ILE A 17 1.78 9.47 15.99
CA ILE A 17 1.58 8.09 15.53
C ILE A 17 1.32 7.22 16.76
N LEU A 18 0.19 6.53 16.77
CA LEU A 18 -0.17 5.58 17.83
C LEU A 18 0.35 4.20 17.43
N LEU A 19 1.43 3.72 18.07
CA LEU A 19 2.00 2.39 17.86
C LEU A 19 1.14 1.30 18.55
N ASN A 20 -0.08 1.11 18.05
CA ASN A 20 -1.14 0.31 18.68
C ASN A 20 -1.37 -1.07 18.04
N ASP A 21 -0.49 -1.52 17.15
CA ASP A 21 -0.61 -2.80 16.44
C ASP A 21 -1.93 -2.96 15.66
N ALA A 22 -2.53 -1.86 15.19
CA ALA A 22 -3.76 -1.92 14.39
C ALA A 22 -3.58 -2.67 13.05
N GLY A 23 -2.33 -2.86 12.62
CA GLY A 23 -1.99 -3.67 11.46
C GLY A 23 -2.13 -2.94 10.12
N VAL A 24 -1.74 -3.65 9.06
CA VAL A 24 -1.75 -3.19 7.66
C VAL A 24 -3.03 -3.68 7.00
N ARG A 25 -3.65 -2.87 6.15
CA ARG A 25 -4.70 -3.36 5.25
C ARG A 25 -4.04 -4.06 4.06
N ILE A 26 -4.33 -5.35 3.90
CA ILE A 26 -3.89 -6.15 2.76
C ILE A 26 -5.13 -6.59 1.97
N THR A 27 -5.16 -6.26 0.69
CA THR A 27 -6.25 -6.62 -0.23
C THR A 27 -5.72 -7.53 -1.33
N GLU A 28 -6.47 -8.58 -1.66
CA GLU A 28 -6.18 -9.44 -2.80
C GLU A 28 -7.10 -9.08 -3.97
N ALA A 29 -6.55 -9.09 -5.18
CA ALA A 29 -7.28 -8.82 -6.41
C ALA A 29 -6.83 -9.76 -7.53
N THR A 30 -7.65 -9.86 -8.58
CA THR A 30 -7.33 -10.65 -9.78
C THR A 30 -7.54 -9.83 -11.04
N ALA A 31 -6.68 -10.03 -12.03
CA ALA A 31 -6.81 -9.47 -13.36
C ALA A 31 -6.93 -10.59 -14.40
N ASP A 32 -8.04 -10.64 -15.15
CA ASP A 32 -8.25 -11.62 -16.25
C ASP A 32 -7.53 -11.19 -17.55
N VAL A 33 -6.28 -10.78 -17.39
CA VAL A 33 -5.36 -10.46 -18.47
C VAL A 33 -3.98 -10.96 -18.07
N GLU A 34 -3.11 -11.20 -19.04
CA GLU A 34 -1.72 -11.51 -18.77
C GLU A 34 -0.92 -10.23 -18.58
N LEU A 35 -0.02 -10.19 -17.60
CA LEU A 35 0.79 -9.00 -17.32
C LEU A 35 1.62 -8.55 -18.54
N ARG A 36 2.16 -9.50 -19.32
CA ARG A 36 2.92 -9.20 -20.55
C ARG A 36 2.11 -8.43 -21.60
N GLY A 37 0.78 -8.55 -21.58
CA GLY A 37 -0.11 -7.87 -22.52
C GLY A 37 -0.40 -6.41 -22.16
N VAL A 38 -0.02 -5.97 -20.95
CA VAL A 38 -0.27 -4.61 -20.44
C VAL A 38 1.02 -3.87 -20.09
N MET A 39 2.19 -4.44 -20.43
CA MET A 39 3.50 -3.85 -20.19
C MET A 39 4.06 -3.19 -21.46
N PRO A 40 4.80 -2.07 -21.35
CA PRO A 40 5.03 -1.29 -20.13
C PRO A 40 3.76 -0.57 -19.67
N MET A 41 3.60 -0.42 -18.35
CA MET A 41 2.48 0.32 -17.77
C MET A 41 2.79 1.82 -17.76
N GLU A 42 1.82 2.62 -18.22
CA GLU A 42 1.86 4.08 -18.12
C GLU A 42 1.05 4.54 -16.90
N PRO A 43 1.40 5.67 -16.24
CA PRO A 43 0.67 6.19 -15.10
C PRO A 43 -0.68 6.80 -15.54
N THR A 44 -1.64 5.94 -15.83
CA THR A 44 -3.01 6.30 -16.24
C THR A 44 -4.01 6.00 -15.13
N PRO A 45 -5.23 6.56 -15.15
CA PRO A 45 -6.28 6.21 -14.20
C PRO A 45 -6.56 4.71 -14.10
N GLU A 46 -6.42 3.95 -15.19
CA GLU A 46 -6.61 2.49 -15.20
C GLU A 46 -5.59 1.78 -14.32
N THR A 47 -4.33 2.25 -14.30
CA THR A 47 -3.29 1.67 -13.42
C THR A 47 -3.53 1.92 -11.94
N GLN A 48 -4.46 2.82 -11.57
CA GLN A 48 -4.87 3.00 -10.19
C GLN A 48 -5.57 1.75 -9.62
N SER A 49 -6.19 0.94 -10.48
CA SER A 49 -6.78 -0.34 -10.07
C SER A 49 -5.76 -1.36 -9.54
N LEU A 50 -4.47 -1.12 -9.76
CA LEU A 50 -3.37 -1.97 -9.28
C LEU A 50 -2.82 -1.55 -7.91
N HIS A 51 -3.37 -0.49 -7.31
CA HIS A 51 -3.08 -0.11 -5.93
C HIS A 51 -4.35 -0.18 -5.07
N PRO A 52 -4.21 -0.25 -3.73
CA PRO A 52 -5.36 -0.25 -2.83
C PRO A 52 -6.34 0.90 -3.13
N SER A 53 -7.63 0.59 -3.26
CA SER A 53 -8.65 1.65 -3.24
C SER A 53 -8.65 2.34 -1.88
N ARG A 54 -8.92 3.65 -1.87
CA ARG A 54 -9.18 4.42 -0.65
C ARG A 54 -10.66 4.46 -0.26
N ASP A 55 -11.53 3.80 -1.01
CA ASP A 55 -12.94 3.71 -0.68
C ASP A 55 -13.12 2.93 0.63
N GLY A 56 -13.76 3.56 1.62
CA GLY A 56 -13.96 2.96 2.95
C GLY A 56 -12.67 2.80 3.77
N VAL A 57 -11.59 3.49 3.38
CA VAL A 57 -10.34 3.54 4.14
C VAL A 57 -10.38 4.68 5.14
N ASP A 58 -10.15 4.36 6.40
CA ASP A 58 -10.00 5.37 7.44
C ASP A 58 -8.74 6.21 7.15
N ASP A 59 -8.85 7.54 7.26
CA ASP A 59 -7.72 8.48 7.08
C ASP A 59 -6.56 8.23 8.08
N ASP A 60 -6.76 7.38 9.09
CA ASP A 60 -5.75 7.03 10.08
C ASP A 60 -4.93 5.77 9.76
N GLU A 61 -5.28 5.02 8.70
CA GLU A 61 -4.48 3.89 8.20
C GLU A 61 -3.18 4.38 7.53
N LEU A 62 -2.03 3.80 7.94
CA LEU A 62 -0.71 4.29 7.53
C LEU A 62 -0.12 3.57 6.31
N LEU A 63 -0.49 2.31 6.11
CA LEU A 63 0.02 1.46 5.04
C LEU A 63 -1.12 0.57 4.54
N LEU A 64 -1.31 0.58 3.23
CA LEU A 64 -2.19 -0.32 2.51
C LEU A 64 -1.38 -1.05 1.44
N VAL A 65 -1.64 -2.34 1.27
CA VAL A 65 -0.99 -3.19 0.26
C VAL A 65 -2.07 -3.90 -0.53
N GLN A 66 -1.93 -3.93 -1.85
CA GLN A 66 -2.76 -4.74 -2.73
C GLN A 66 -1.88 -5.73 -3.47
N VAL A 67 -2.30 -6.99 -3.49
CA VAL A 67 -1.67 -8.05 -4.28
C VAL A 67 -2.62 -8.44 -5.41
N THR A 68 -2.30 -8.04 -6.63
CA THR A 68 -3.09 -8.37 -7.82
C THR A 68 -2.46 -9.55 -8.56
N ARG A 69 -3.17 -10.67 -8.64
CA ARG A 69 -2.76 -11.86 -9.42
C ARG A 69 -3.29 -11.77 -10.85
N PHE A 70 -2.40 -11.87 -11.83
CA PHE A 70 -2.74 -11.90 -13.25
C PHE A 70 -3.00 -13.33 -13.73
N LYS A 71 -3.73 -13.46 -14.85
CA LYS A 71 -4.07 -14.75 -15.46
C LYS A 71 -2.86 -15.66 -15.73
N CYS A 72 -1.73 -15.06 -16.09
CA CYS A 72 -0.45 -15.76 -16.34
C CYS A 72 0.28 -16.19 -15.06
N GLY A 73 -0.29 -15.97 -13.87
CA GLY A 73 0.32 -16.27 -12.58
C GLY A 73 1.31 -15.21 -12.07
N SER A 74 1.55 -14.15 -12.83
CA SER A 74 2.34 -12.99 -12.38
C SER A 74 1.57 -12.15 -11.35
N TYR A 75 2.30 -11.32 -10.60
CA TYR A 75 1.72 -10.44 -9.58
C TYR A 75 2.16 -9.00 -9.77
N VAL A 76 1.28 -8.07 -9.39
CA VAL A 76 1.63 -6.68 -9.08
C VAL A 76 1.32 -6.44 -7.61
N MET A 77 2.26 -5.80 -6.91
CA MET A 77 2.08 -5.39 -5.52
C MET A 77 2.01 -3.87 -5.45
N GLY A 78 0.80 -3.35 -5.25
CA GLY A 78 0.54 -1.92 -5.11
C GLY A 78 0.66 -1.49 -3.66
N TYR A 79 1.35 -0.37 -3.41
CA TYR A 79 1.54 0.21 -2.09
C TYR A 79 0.88 1.58 -2.01
N THR A 80 0.22 1.87 -0.89
CA THR A 80 -0.24 3.23 -0.54
C THR A 80 0.23 3.53 0.88
N LEU A 81 1.08 4.54 1.03
CA LEU A 81 1.67 4.92 2.32
C LEU A 81 1.31 6.36 2.67
N HIS A 82 1.04 6.60 3.94
CA HIS A 82 0.67 7.92 4.42
C HIS A 82 1.90 8.85 4.47
N HIS A 83 1.94 9.88 3.61
CA HIS A 83 3.12 10.74 3.45
C HIS A 83 3.52 11.54 4.71
N LEU A 84 2.63 11.70 5.70
CA LEU A 84 2.97 12.26 7.01
C LEU A 84 4.02 11.43 7.79
N VAL A 85 4.12 10.12 7.52
CA VAL A 85 5.01 9.22 8.28
C VAL A 85 6.15 8.65 7.45
N THR A 86 6.10 8.82 6.12
CA THR A 86 7.14 8.35 5.19
C THR A 86 7.42 9.38 4.10
N ASP A 87 8.69 9.60 3.79
CA ASP A 87 9.13 10.19 2.53
C ASP A 87 9.40 9.10 1.47
N GLY A 88 9.86 9.49 0.27
CA GLY A 88 10.15 8.53 -0.79
C GLY A 88 11.23 7.50 -0.44
N HIS A 89 12.24 7.89 0.35
CA HIS A 89 13.30 6.98 0.79
C HIS A 89 12.78 5.96 1.81
N ALA A 90 11.96 6.42 2.75
CA ALA A 90 11.29 5.55 3.72
C ALA A 90 10.31 4.58 3.04
N ILE A 91 9.60 5.01 1.99
CA ILE A 91 8.75 4.13 1.17
C ILE A 91 9.59 3.03 0.52
N ALA A 92 10.66 3.39 -0.19
CA ALA A 92 11.53 2.42 -0.87
C ALA A 92 12.14 1.41 0.10
N THR A 93 12.62 1.88 1.25
CA THR A 93 13.20 1.01 2.29
C THR A 93 12.15 0.08 2.90
N SER A 94 10.91 0.54 3.06
CA SER A 94 9.79 -0.30 3.55
C SER A 94 9.46 -1.43 2.57
N MET A 95 9.43 -1.15 1.27
CA MET A 95 9.20 -2.16 0.24
C MET A 95 10.31 -3.22 0.21
N ILE A 96 11.57 -2.80 0.36
CA ILE A 96 12.73 -3.71 0.47
C ILE A 96 12.59 -4.58 1.73
N ALA A 97 12.28 -3.98 2.88
CA ALA A 97 12.11 -4.70 4.14
C ALA A 97 10.98 -5.74 4.06
N PHE A 98 9.86 -5.41 3.40
CA PHE A 98 8.78 -6.35 3.15
C PHE A 98 9.26 -7.57 2.33
N GLY A 99 10.06 -7.35 1.28
CA GLY A 99 10.61 -8.42 0.45
C GLY A 99 11.64 -9.32 1.14
N HIS A 100 12.24 -8.87 2.24
CA HIS A 100 13.19 -9.65 3.05
C HIS A 100 12.56 -10.38 4.24
N ALA A 101 11.28 -10.12 4.54
CA ALA A 101 10.61 -10.78 5.65
C ALA A 101 10.44 -12.28 5.35
N THR A 102 10.92 -13.13 6.27
CA THR A 102 10.85 -14.61 6.21
C THR A 102 9.80 -15.16 7.16
#